data_AF-A0A498NAK1-F1
#
_entry.id   AF-A0A498NAK1-F1
#
_cell.length_a   1.000
_cell.length_b   1.000
_cell.length_c   1.000
_cell.angle_alpha   90.00
_cell.angle_beta   90.00
_cell.angle_gamma   90.00
#
_symmetry.space_group_name_H-M   'P 1'
#
loop_
_entity.id
_entity.type
_entity.pdbx_description
1 polymer ?
#
loop_
_entity_poly.entity_id
_entity_poly.type
_entity_poly.pdbx_seq_one_letter_code
_entity_poly.pdbx_strand_id
1 'polypeptide(L)'
;MASNSHVKIGIIGGSGLDDPDILEGRTERYVVTPFGKVLMEVAQGLGVKCHTRGTMVTIEGPRFSSRAESLMFRQWGADVINMTTVPEVVLAKEAGLCYASIAMATDYDCWKEHEEAVSR
;
A
#
# COMPACT_ATOMS: atom_id res chain seq x y z
N MET A 1 -5.25 39.81 -30.95
CA MET A 1 -4.50 38.55 -31.17
C MET A 1 -4.91 37.58 -30.08
N ALA A 2 -5.54 36.46 -30.44
CA ALA A 2 -6.02 35.47 -29.49
C ALA A 2 -4.84 34.75 -28.83
N SER A 3 -4.78 34.78 -27.50
CA SER A 3 -3.83 34.02 -26.70
C SER A 3 -4.11 32.53 -26.88
N ASN A 4 -3.23 31.82 -27.60
CA ASN A 4 -3.29 30.37 -27.76
C ASN A 4 -3.04 29.72 -26.40
N SER A 5 -4.10 29.46 -25.63
CA SER A 5 -3.99 28.67 -24.39
C SER A 5 -3.77 27.22 -24.77
N HIS A 6 -2.50 26.80 -24.80
CA HIS A 6 -2.13 25.41 -24.97
C HIS A 6 -2.80 24.55 -23.89
N VAL A 7 -3.70 23.66 -24.32
CA VAL A 7 -4.30 22.64 -23.45
C VAL A 7 -3.21 21.66 -23.05
N LYS A 8 -2.88 21.61 -21.77
CA LYS A 8 -1.97 20.61 -21.22
C LYS A 8 -2.78 19.35 -20.95
N ILE A 9 -2.65 18.35 -21.82
CA ILE A 9 -3.22 17.03 -21.61
C ILE A 9 -2.27 16.27 -20.67
N GLY A 10 -2.75 15.95 -19.46
CA GLY A 10 -2.06 15.06 -18.54
C GLY A 10 -2.64 13.65 -18.67
N ILE A 11 -1.82 12.69 -19.12
CA ILE A 11 -2.19 11.27 -19.08
C ILE A 11 -1.80 10.74 -17.70
N ILE A 12 -2.77 10.26 -16.92
CA ILE A 12 -2.55 9.62 -15.62
C ILE A 12 -3.09 8.18 -15.73
N GLY A 13 -2.20 7.21 -15.64
CA GLY A 13 -2.52 5.77 -15.73
C GLY A 13 -1.43 5.00 -16.45
N GLY A 14 -1.20 3.75 -16.06
CA GLY A 14 -0.15 2.87 -16.59
C GLY A 14 -0.25 2.77 -18.10
N SER A 15 0.57 3.55 -18.80
CA SER A 15 0.33 3.90 -20.20
C SER A 15 0.70 2.79 -21.19
N GLY A 16 1.03 1.58 -20.70
CA GLY A 16 1.58 0.50 -21.53
C GLY A 16 2.87 0.89 -22.27
N LEU A 17 3.48 2.02 -21.88
CA LEU A 17 4.81 2.41 -22.32
C LEU A 17 5.81 1.73 -21.40
N ASP A 18 6.20 0.52 -21.76
CA ASP A 18 7.27 -0.20 -21.07
C ASP A 18 8.65 0.43 -21.34
N ASP A 19 8.77 1.21 -22.42
CA ASP A 19 9.98 1.93 -22.79
C ASP A 19 9.78 3.46 -22.74
N PRO A 20 10.35 4.13 -21.74
CA PRO A 20 10.23 5.57 -21.59
C PRO A 20 11.21 6.39 -22.46
N ASP A 21 12.14 5.75 -23.19
CA ASP A 21 13.14 6.43 -24.03
C ASP A 21 12.57 6.95 -25.35
N ILE A 22 11.31 6.60 -25.68
CA ILE A 22 10.63 7.09 -26.89
C ILE A 22 10.14 8.54 -26.76
N LEU A 23 10.31 9.18 -25.60
CA LEU A 23 9.84 10.54 -25.32
C LEU A 23 10.98 11.56 -25.42
N GLU A 24 10.91 12.46 -26.41
CA GLU A 24 11.84 13.58 -26.52
C GLU A 24 11.57 14.64 -25.44
N GLY A 25 12.64 15.17 -24.81
CA GLY A 25 12.54 16.24 -23.80
C GLY A 25 11.98 15.80 -22.43
N ARG A 26 12.03 14.50 -22.12
CA ARG A 26 11.52 13.92 -20.88
C ARG A 26 12.18 14.55 -19.63
N THR A 27 11.34 14.96 -18.69
CA THR A 27 11.77 15.31 -17.33
C THR A 27 11.15 14.32 -16.35
N GLU A 28 11.97 13.47 -15.75
CA GLU A 28 11.54 12.62 -14.63
C GLU A 28 11.63 13.38 -13.31
N ARG A 29 10.62 13.22 -12.47
CA ARG A 29 10.66 13.68 -11.07
C ARG A 29 10.18 12.58 -10.16
N TYR A 30 11.09 12.07 -9.34
CA TYR A 30 10.75 11.20 -8.23
C TYR A 30 10.33 12.07 -7.05
N VAL A 31 9.09 11.94 -6.61
CA VAL A 31 8.56 12.70 -5.47
C VAL A 31 8.48 11.76 -4.27
N VAL A 32 9.27 12.05 -3.24
CA VAL A 32 9.14 11.40 -1.93
C VAL A 32 7.97 12.04 -1.20
N THR A 33 6.97 11.24 -0.84
CA THR A 33 5.82 11.75 -0.10
C THR A 33 6.08 11.63 1.41
N PRO A 34 5.70 12.64 2.22
CA PRO A 34 6.06 12.71 3.63
C PRO A 34 5.22 11.81 4.56
N PHE A 35 4.20 11.12 4.06
CA PHE A 35 3.15 10.52 4.91
C PHE A 35 3.66 9.41 5.83
N GLY A 36 4.58 8.57 5.35
CA GLY A 36 5.23 7.58 6.22
C GLY A 36 6.02 8.23 7.37
N LYS A 37 6.66 9.38 7.11
CA LYS A 37 7.45 10.10 8.11
C LYS A 37 6.56 10.79 9.15
N VAL A 38 5.49 11.46 8.70
CA VAL A 38 4.54 12.15 9.57
C VAL A 38 3.84 11.18 10.54
N LEU A 39 3.36 10.03 10.05
CA LEU A 39 2.73 9.04 10.92
C LEU A 39 3.69 8.50 11.99
N MET A 40 4.94 8.24 11.61
CA MET A 40 5.95 7.77 12.56
C MET A 40 6.32 8.82 13.59
N GLU A 41 6.50 10.08 13.19
CA GLU A 41 6.78 11.19 14.11
C GLU A 41 5.65 11.36 15.13
N VAL A 42 4.38 11.29 14.70
CA VAL A 42 3.21 11.37 15.58
C VAL A 42 3.15 10.17 16.52
N ALA A 43 3.32 8.95 16.01
CA ALA A 43 3.30 7.73 16.83
C ALA A 43 4.40 7.75 17.91
N GLN A 44 5.61 8.20 17.55
CA GLN A 44 6.72 8.37 18.49
C GLN A 44 6.41 9.45 19.54
N GLY A 45 5.85 10.60 19.13
CA GLY A 45 5.45 11.67 20.05
C GLY A 45 4.37 11.25 21.05
N LEU A 46 3.50 10.30 20.67
CA LEU A 46 2.50 9.70 21.53
C LEU A 46 3.02 8.50 22.36
N GLY A 47 4.29 8.10 22.17
CA GLY A 47 4.86 6.93 22.84
C GLY A 47 4.27 5.58 22.40
N VAL A 48 3.62 5.54 21.23
CA VAL A 48 3.04 4.31 20.68
C VAL A 48 4.14 3.46 20.05
N LYS A 49 4.26 2.20 20.47
CA LYS A 49 5.16 1.24 19.82
C LYS A 49 4.59 0.87 18.45
N CYS A 50 5.34 1.15 17.40
CA CYS A 50 4.97 0.82 16.02
C CYS A 50 6.19 0.41 15.20
N HIS A 51 5.94 -0.32 14.11
CA HIS A 51 6.95 -0.65 13.12
C HIS A 51 6.99 0.43 12.03
N THR A 52 8.19 0.73 11.51
CA THR A 52 8.38 1.77 10.48
C THR A 52 7.92 1.35 9.09
N ARG A 53 7.77 0.04 8.86
CA ARG A 53 7.36 -0.57 7.60
C ARG A 53 6.74 -1.93 7.86
N GLY A 54 5.95 -2.41 6.91
CA GLY A 54 5.46 -3.78 6.83
C GLY A 54 4.79 -4.03 5.49
N THR A 55 4.88 -5.27 5.00
CA THR A 55 4.21 -5.75 3.79
C THR A 55 2.86 -6.33 4.17
N MET A 56 1.79 -5.83 3.55
CA MET A 56 0.42 -6.28 3.79
C MET A 56 -0.08 -7.11 2.63
N VAL A 57 -0.71 -8.25 2.92
CA VAL A 57 -1.47 -9.04 1.96
C VAL A 57 -2.95 -8.92 2.27
N THR A 58 -3.73 -8.46 1.31
CA THR A 58 -5.20 -8.44 1.40
C THR A 58 -5.76 -9.68 0.72
N ILE A 59 -6.56 -10.46 1.45
CA ILE A 59 -7.25 -11.64 0.96
C ILE A 59 -8.76 -11.41 0.93
N GLU A 60 -9.46 -12.22 0.13
CA GLU A 60 -10.93 -12.24 0.15
C GLU A 60 -11.44 -12.77 1.49
N GLY A 61 -12.16 -11.91 2.19
CA GLY A 61 -12.87 -12.25 3.42
C GLY A 61 -14.22 -12.93 3.16
N PRO A 62 -14.96 -13.28 4.23
CA PRO A 62 -14.60 -13.06 5.62
C PRO A 62 -13.78 -14.22 6.21
N ARG A 63 -13.37 -15.21 5.40
CA ARG A 63 -12.68 -16.42 5.88
C ARG A 63 -11.27 -16.08 6.36
N PHE A 64 -10.83 -16.70 7.44
CA PHE A 64 -9.41 -16.69 7.78
C PHE A 64 -8.61 -17.52 6.77
N SER A 65 -7.31 -17.25 6.71
CA SER A 65 -6.42 -18.03 5.87
C SER A 65 -6.21 -19.43 6.47
N SER A 66 -6.06 -20.43 5.61
CA SER A 66 -5.58 -21.74 6.05
C SER A 66 -4.10 -21.67 6.40
N ARG A 67 -3.62 -22.58 7.24
CA ARG A 67 -2.18 -22.65 7.59
C ARG A 67 -1.27 -22.73 6.37
N ALA A 68 -1.70 -23.41 5.31
CA ALA A 68 -0.95 -23.49 4.05
C ALA A 68 -0.84 -22.12 3.36
N GLU A 69 -1.94 -21.35 3.33
CA GLU A 69 -1.95 -19.99 2.80
C GLU A 69 -1.09 -19.05 3.65
N SER A 70 -1.21 -19.09 4.98
CA SER A 70 -0.37 -18.31 5.89
C SER A 70 1.13 -18.54 5.62
N LEU A 71 1.54 -19.82 5.47
CA LEU A 71 2.93 -20.17 5.17
C LEU A 71 3.37 -19.71 3.78
N MET A 72 2.47 -19.70 2.80
CA MET A 72 2.74 -19.16 1.46
C MET A 72 2.94 -17.65 1.51
N PHE A 73 2.05 -16.90 2.18
CA PHE A 73 2.17 -15.44 2.28
C PHE A 73 3.43 -15.01 3.04
N ARG A 74 3.83 -15.74 4.07
CA ARG A 74 5.11 -15.51 4.75
C ARG A 74 6.31 -15.73 3.84
N GLN A 75 6.28 -16.74 2.97
CA GLN A 75 7.33 -16.94 1.97
C GLN A 75 7.39 -15.80 0.94
N TRP A 76 6.27 -15.11 0.69
CA TRP A 76 6.23 -13.89 -0.13
C TRP A 76 6.73 -12.64 0.60
N GLY A 77 7.06 -12.75 1.89
CA GLY A 77 7.52 -11.63 2.71
C GLY A 77 6.39 -10.78 3.29
N ALA A 78 5.18 -11.33 3.43
CA ALA A 78 4.07 -10.66 4.11
C ALA A 78 4.32 -10.59 5.64
N ASP A 79 4.12 -9.40 6.20
CA ASP A 79 4.16 -9.14 7.64
C ASP A 79 2.77 -9.14 8.26
N VAL A 80 1.76 -8.67 7.53
CA VAL A 80 0.36 -8.57 7.98
C VAL A 80 -0.58 -9.11 6.90
N ILE A 81 -1.63 -9.81 7.33
CA ILE A 81 -2.74 -10.22 6.47
C ILE A 81 -4.02 -9.51 6.92
N ASN A 82 -4.84 -9.09 5.98
CA ASN A 82 -6.18 -8.54 6.26
C ASN A 82 -7.16 -8.83 5.13
N MET A 83 -8.38 -8.29 5.25
CA MET A 83 -9.47 -8.47 4.28
C MET A 83 -9.99 -7.12 3.76
N THR A 84 -9.21 -6.05 3.96
CA THR A 84 -9.53 -4.66 3.59
C THR A 84 -8.27 -4.01 3.02
N THR A 85 -8.29 -2.73 2.63
CA THR A 85 -7.17 -1.97 2.01
C THR A 85 -7.18 -2.04 0.49
N VAL A 86 -7.62 -3.15 -0.09
CA VAL A 86 -7.98 -3.24 -1.50
C VAL A 86 -9.51 -3.25 -1.60
N PRO A 87 -10.14 -2.38 -2.43
CA PRO A 87 -9.53 -1.57 -3.49
C PRO A 87 -9.06 -0.15 -3.07
N GLU A 88 -9.20 0.26 -1.82
CA GLU A 88 -9.01 1.66 -1.40
C GLU A 88 -7.63 2.23 -1.73
N VAL A 89 -6.57 1.45 -1.56
CA VAL A 89 -5.20 1.86 -1.88
C VAL A 89 -5.00 2.09 -3.39
N VAL A 90 -5.67 1.28 -4.22
CA VAL A 90 -5.62 1.41 -5.68
C VAL A 90 -6.39 2.65 -6.11
N LEU A 91 -7.61 2.82 -5.59
CA LEU A 91 -8.45 4.00 -5.89
C LEU A 91 -7.79 5.30 -5.43
N ALA A 92 -7.16 5.30 -4.25
CA ALA A 92 -6.42 6.46 -3.76
C ALA A 92 -5.24 6.80 -4.70
N LYS A 93 -4.52 5.78 -5.17
CA LYS A 93 -3.42 5.97 -6.13
C LYS A 93 -3.91 6.53 -7.46
N GLU A 94 -5.01 5.99 -8.00
CA GLU A 94 -5.65 6.47 -9.24
C GLU A 94 -6.16 7.90 -9.12
N ALA A 95 -6.73 8.26 -7.96
CA ALA A 95 -7.18 9.61 -7.64
C ALA A 95 -6.04 10.60 -7.35
N GLY A 96 -4.77 10.16 -7.37
CA GLY A 96 -3.62 10.99 -7.01
C GLY A 96 -3.58 11.38 -5.53
N LEU A 97 -4.32 10.66 -4.69
CA LEU A 97 -4.36 10.86 -3.25
C LEU A 97 -3.21 10.13 -2.57
N CYS A 98 -2.70 10.77 -1.53
CA CYS A 98 -1.72 10.12 -0.67
C CYS A 98 -2.43 9.19 0.30
N TYR A 99 -1.94 7.96 0.40
CA TYR A 99 -2.54 6.91 1.21
C TYR A 99 -1.48 6.32 2.15
N ALA A 100 -1.86 6.10 3.39
CA ALA A 100 -1.05 5.39 4.37
C ALA A 100 -1.97 4.54 5.26
N SER A 101 -1.59 3.28 5.47
CA SER A 101 -2.34 2.34 6.30
C SER A 101 -1.71 2.23 7.67
N ILE A 102 -2.55 2.22 8.72
CA ILE A 102 -2.17 1.84 10.08
C ILE A 102 -2.78 0.47 10.34
N ALA A 103 -1.93 -0.55 10.41
CA ALA A 103 -2.34 -1.91 10.67
C ALA A 103 -2.10 -2.24 12.15
N MET A 104 -3.15 -2.66 12.85
CA MET A 104 -3.04 -3.19 14.20
C MET A 104 -3.16 -4.71 14.14
N ALA A 105 -2.14 -5.41 14.62
CA ALA A 105 -2.20 -6.87 14.75
C ALA A 105 -3.20 -7.20 15.87
N THR A 106 -4.32 -7.82 15.51
CA THR A 106 -5.36 -8.27 16.46
C THR A 106 -5.06 -9.65 17.03
N ASP A 107 -4.42 -10.49 16.23
CA ASP A 107 -4.12 -11.89 16.51
C ASP A 107 -2.98 -12.36 15.60
N TYR A 108 -2.53 -13.60 15.81
CA TYR A 108 -1.61 -14.26 14.92
C TYR A 108 -2.36 -15.13 13.92
N ASP A 109 -2.01 -14.96 12.64
CA ASP A 109 -2.52 -15.82 11.57
C ASP A 109 -2.16 -17.30 11.82
N CYS A 110 -2.88 -18.21 11.16
CA CYS A 110 -2.96 -19.65 11.47
C CYS A 110 -1.64 -20.45 11.38
N TRP A 111 -0.51 -19.80 11.09
CA TRP A 111 0.82 -20.39 11.13
C TRP A 111 1.36 -20.61 12.55
N LYS A 112 0.88 -19.84 13.55
CA LYS A 112 1.44 -19.87 14.90
C LYS A 112 0.73 -20.92 15.77
N GLU A 113 1.44 -21.98 16.13
CA GLU A 113 0.86 -23.18 16.75
C GLU A 113 0.55 -23.06 18.26
N HIS A 114 1.13 -22.07 18.94
CA HIS A 114 1.06 -21.94 20.41
C HIS A 114 0.20 -20.75 20.87
N GLU A 115 -0.65 -20.21 20.01
CA GLU A 115 -1.63 -19.19 20.37
C GLU A 115 -3.05 -19.71 20.19
N GLU A 116 -3.97 -19.18 20.99
CA GLU A 116 -5.38 -19.55 20.89
C GLU A 116 -5.91 -19.14 19.52
N ALA A 117 -6.54 -20.10 18.82
CA ALA A 117 -7.16 -19.83 17.53
C ALA A 117 -8.37 -18.92 17.74
N VAL A 118 -8.41 -17.81 17.00
CA VAL A 118 -9.60 -16.96 16.95
C VAL A 118 -10.66 -17.68 16.11
N SER A 119 -11.74 -18.10 16.76
CA SER A 119 -12.94 -18.59 16.07
C SER A 119 -13.90 -17.42 15.80
N ARG A 120 -14.69 -17.52 14.74
CA ARG A 120 -15.86 -16.65 14.56
C ARG A 120 -16.92 -16.88 15.61
#